data_AF-A0A662J8H5-F1
#
_entry.id   AF-A0A662J8H5-F1
#
_cell.length_a   1.000
_cell.length_b   1.000
_cell.length_c   1.000
_cell.angle_alpha   90.00
_cell.angle_beta   90.00
_cell.angle_gamma   90.00
#
_symmetry.space_group_name_H-M   'P 1'
#
loop_
_entity.id
_entity.type
_entity.pdbx_description
1 polymer ?
#
loop_
_entity_poly.entity_id
_entity_poly.type
_entity_poly.pdbx_seq_one_letter_code
_entity_poly.pdbx_strand_id
1 'polypeptide(L)'
;MPPSMKKELLELLEKDKEFRYAVIGYLGLDRIERTQMAILEEVKKLWEEVKALRENQEKLWEEVRALREGQERLWEENRKLWEEVKALREGQERLWEEVKALREGQGKLWEENRRIWEEIKALREEQEKLWEEVR
;
A
#
# COMPACT_ATOMS: atom_id res chain seq x y z
N MET A 1 -66.28 40.32 -11.48
CA MET A 1 -67.24 39.33 -10.93
C MET A 1 -67.99 39.99 -9.78
N PRO A 2 -69.34 40.01 -9.79
CA PRO A 2 -70.14 40.53 -8.69
C PRO A 2 -69.89 39.78 -7.37
N PRO A 3 -69.98 40.43 -6.20
CA PRO A 3 -69.82 39.77 -4.90
C PRO A 3 -70.81 38.62 -4.66
N SER A 4 -72.03 38.73 -5.17
CA SER A 4 -73.08 37.70 -5.10
C SER A 4 -72.66 36.40 -5.80
N MET A 5 -72.12 36.51 -7.02
CA MET A 5 -71.61 35.36 -7.77
C MET A 5 -70.44 34.67 -7.06
N LYS A 6 -69.55 35.43 -6.40
CA LYS A 6 -68.39 34.84 -5.71
C LYS A 6 -68.84 33.98 -4.52
N LYS A 7 -69.84 34.46 -3.79
CA LYS A 7 -70.43 33.72 -2.67
C LYS A 7 -71.11 32.43 -3.16
N GLU A 8 -71.90 32.52 -4.23
CA GLU A 8 -72.58 31.37 -4.83
C GLU A 8 -71.60 30.30 -5.33
N LEU A 9 -70.50 30.71 -5.97
CA LEU A 9 -69.45 29.81 -6.44
C LEU A 9 -68.72 29.10 -5.29
N LEU A 10 -68.47 29.79 -4.17
CA LEU A 10 -67.89 29.19 -2.96
C LEU A 10 -68.87 28.22 -2.28
N GLU A 11 -70.16 28.56 -2.20
CA GLU A 11 -71.18 27.66 -1.64
C GLU A 11 -71.33 26.39 -2.48
N LEU A 12 -71.27 26.49 -3.81
CA LEU A 12 -71.26 25.32 -4.70
C LEU A 12 -70.00 24.48 -4.51
N LEU A 13 -68.82 25.11 -4.40
CA LEU A 13 -67.60 24.39 -4.06
C LEU A 13 -67.71 23.67 -2.71
N GLU A 14 -68.40 24.22 -1.70
CA GLU A 14 -68.56 23.60 -0.38
C GLU A 14 -69.63 22.49 -0.32
N LYS A 15 -70.77 22.69 -0.97
CA LYS A 15 -71.95 21.83 -0.81
C LYS A 15 -72.12 20.82 -1.95
N ASP A 16 -71.67 21.14 -3.15
CA ASP A 16 -71.80 20.29 -4.33
C ASP A 16 -70.48 19.55 -4.62
N LYS A 17 -70.51 18.24 -4.39
CA LYS A 17 -69.38 17.33 -4.60
C LYS A 17 -69.01 17.20 -6.08
N GLU A 18 -70.00 17.11 -6.98
CA GLU A 18 -69.78 16.94 -8.42
C GLU A 18 -69.19 18.21 -9.03
N PHE A 19 -69.73 19.37 -8.67
CA PHE A 19 -69.18 20.66 -9.08
C PHE A 19 -67.74 20.85 -8.59
N ARG A 20 -67.45 20.51 -7.32
CA ARG A 20 -66.08 20.56 -6.76
C ARG A 20 -65.11 19.68 -7.56
N TYR A 21 -65.47 18.44 -7.87
CA TYR A 21 -64.60 17.55 -8.65
C TYR A 21 -64.43 18.01 -10.10
N ALA A 22 -65.47 18.56 -10.73
CA ALA A 22 -65.37 19.14 -12.07
C ALA A 22 -64.39 20.32 -12.10
N VAL A 23 -64.43 21.19 -11.09
CA VAL A 23 -63.49 22.31 -10.94
C VAL A 23 -62.06 21.81 -10.67
N ILE A 24 -61.88 20.81 -9.79
CA ILE A 24 -60.59 20.16 -9.53
C ILE A 24 -59.98 19.59 -10.82
N GLY A 25 -60.79 18.88 -11.62
CA GLY A 25 -60.36 18.30 -12.90
C GLY A 25 -60.07 19.35 -13.97
N TYR A 26 -60.91 20.38 -14.09
CA TYR A 26 -60.72 21.47 -15.07
C TYR A 26 -59.46 22.29 -14.78
N LEU A 27 -59.18 22.54 -13.50
CA LEU A 27 -57.95 23.21 -13.06
C LEU A 27 -56.73 22.27 -13.03
N GLY A 28 -56.92 20.97 -13.29
CA GLY A 28 -55.85 19.97 -13.28
C GLY A 28 -55.22 19.74 -11.90
N LEU A 29 -55.92 20.09 -10.82
CA LEU A 29 -55.41 19.97 -9.45
C LEU A 29 -55.18 18.50 -9.06
N ASP A 30 -56.00 17.57 -9.57
CA ASP A 30 -55.81 16.13 -9.39
C ASP A 30 -54.51 15.64 -10.04
N ARG A 31 -54.18 16.18 -11.22
CA ARG A 31 -52.95 15.84 -11.94
C ARG A 31 -51.72 16.38 -11.20
N ILE A 32 -51.82 17.61 -10.69
CA ILE A 32 -50.74 18.24 -9.90
C ILE A 32 -50.49 17.46 -8.60
N GLU A 33 -51.54 17.05 -7.89
CA GLU A 33 -51.38 16.28 -6.65
C GLU A 33 -50.70 14.92 -6.90
N ARG A 34 -51.10 14.21 -7.97
CA ARG A 34 -50.47 12.94 -8.36
C ARG A 34 -49.00 13.11 -8.76
N THR A 35 -48.67 14.14 -9.54
CA THR A 35 -47.27 14.40 -9.91
C THR A 35 -46.44 14.81 -8.70
N GLN A 36 -46.99 15.58 -7.77
CA GLN A 36 -46.32 15.91 -6.50
C GLN A 36 -46.04 14.66 -5.66
N MET A 37 -47.00 13.74 -5.54
CA MET A 37 -46.78 12.47 -4.83
C MET A 37 -45.68 11.64 -5.51
N ALA A 38 -45.70 11.52 -6.83
CA ALA A 38 -44.67 10.79 -7.57
C ALA A 38 -43.27 11.43 -7.39
N ILE A 39 -43.18 12.76 -7.47
CA ILE A 39 -41.93 13.49 -7.23
C ILE A 39 -41.43 13.26 -5.81
N LEU A 40 -42.30 13.32 -4.80
CA LEU A 40 -41.92 13.06 -3.41
C LEU A 40 -41.38 11.64 -3.22
N GLU A 41 -41.94 10.66 -3.90
CA GLU A 41 -41.47 9.28 -3.85
C GLU A 41 -40.07 9.13 -4.49
N GLU A 42 -39.85 9.74 -5.66
CA GLU A 42 -38.53 9.75 -6.31
C GLU A 42 -37.48 10.51 -5.49
N VAL A 43 -37.85 11.64 -4.87
CA VAL A 43 -36.97 12.39 -3.97
C VAL A 43 -36.57 11.55 -2.76
N LYS A 44 -37.47 10.73 -2.21
CA LYS A 44 -37.14 9.80 -1.10
C LYS A 44 -36.15 8.73 -1.55
N LYS A 45 -36.36 8.12 -2.73
CA LYS A 45 -35.42 7.13 -3.29
C LYS A 45 -34.03 7.74 -3.50
N LEU A 46 -33.96 8.94 -4.09
CA LEU A 46 -32.69 9.65 -4.27
C LEU A 46 -32.00 9.93 -2.93
N TRP A 47 -32.73 10.25 -1.86
CA TRP A 47 -32.16 10.42 -0.53
C TRP A 47 -31.56 9.12 0.03
N GLU A 48 -32.22 7.98 -0.18
CA GLU A 48 -31.70 6.68 0.20
C GLU A 48 -30.43 6.31 -0.58
N GLU A 49 -30.41 6.55 -1.88
CA GLU A 49 -29.23 6.35 -2.73
C GLU A 49 -28.06 7.23 -2.31
N VAL A 50 -28.30 8.53 -2.06
CA VAL A 50 -27.28 9.46 -1.56
C VAL A 50 -26.72 9.00 -0.22
N LYS A 51 -27.57 8.47 0.67
CA LYS A 51 -27.13 7.93 1.96
C LYS A 51 -26.23 6.70 1.75
N ALA A 52 -26.64 5.76 0.91
CA ALA A 52 -25.85 4.56 0.60
C ALA A 52 -24.50 4.92 -0.05
N LEU A 53 -24.48 5.91 -0.94
CA LEU A 53 -23.24 6.40 -1.55
C LEU A 53 -22.29 7.01 -0.51
N ARG A 54 -22.80 7.75 0.48
CA ARG A 54 -21.97 8.29 1.57
C ARG A 54 -21.37 7.19 2.43
N GLU A 55 -22.16 6.19 2.79
CA GLU A 55 -21.68 5.04 3.58
C GLU A 55 -20.59 4.26 2.82
N ASN A 56 -20.77 4.05 1.51
CA ASN A 56 -19.75 3.41 0.67
C ASN A 56 -18.48 4.28 0.54
N GLN A 57 -18.63 5.59 0.43
CA GLN A 57 -17.50 6.51 0.39
C GLN A 57 -16.68 6.46 1.68
N GLU A 58 -17.34 6.37 2.84
CA GLU A 58 -16.67 6.24 4.13
C GLU A 58 -15.85 4.94 4.23
N LYS A 59 -16.41 3.81 3.81
CA LYS A 59 -15.69 2.53 3.73
C LYS A 59 -14.46 2.61 2.82
N LEU A 60 -14.60 3.23 1.65
CA LEU A 60 -13.46 3.44 0.75
C LEU A 60 -12.36 4.28 1.38
N TRP A 61 -12.72 5.30 2.17
CA TRP A 61 -11.72 6.09 2.92
C TRP A 61 -10.98 5.27 3.98
N GLU A 62 -11.67 4.36 4.66
CA GLU A 62 -11.06 3.43 5.61
C GLU A 62 -10.09 2.47 4.91
N GLU A 63 -10.49 1.88 3.79
CA GLU A 63 -9.64 1.00 2.98
C GLU A 63 -8.39 1.74 2.47
N VAL A 64 -8.55 2.97 1.97
CA VAL A 64 -7.42 3.80 1.52
C VAL A 64 -6.46 4.11 2.69
N ARG A 65 -6.98 4.35 3.90
CA ARG A 65 -6.15 4.56 5.08
C ARG A 65 -5.34 3.30 5.43
N ALA A 66 -6.00 2.14 5.48
CA ALA A 66 -5.35 0.88 5.77
C ALA A 66 -4.27 0.53 4.73
N LEU A 67 -4.52 0.81 3.45
CA LEU A 67 -3.53 0.63 2.39
C LEU A 67 -2.31 1.54 2.58
N ARG A 68 -2.50 2.80 2.98
CA ARG A 68 -1.40 3.73 3.27
C ARG A 68 -0.54 3.26 4.45
N GLU A 69 -1.16 2.81 5.53
CA GLU A 69 -0.47 2.24 6.68
C GLU A 69 0.32 0.98 6.30
N GLY A 70 -0.27 0.12 5.46
CA GLY A 70 0.40 -1.05 4.91
C GLY A 70 1.62 -0.69 4.05
N GLN A 71 1.51 0.34 3.22
CA GLN A 71 2.63 0.84 2.43
C GLN A 71 3.76 1.37 3.33
N GLU A 72 3.45 2.15 4.37
CA GLU A 72 4.45 2.71 5.28
C GLU A 72 5.25 1.60 5.99
N ARG A 73 4.57 0.54 6.44
CA ARG A 73 5.22 -0.65 7.00
C ARG A 73 6.18 -1.33 6.03
N LEU A 74 5.76 -1.53 4.78
CA LEU A 74 6.61 -2.12 3.75
C LEU A 74 7.85 -1.27 3.46
N TRP A 75 7.71 0.06 3.49
CA TRP A 75 8.83 0.98 3.35
C TRP A 75 9.83 0.83 4.51
N GLU A 76 9.35 0.71 5.74
CA GLU A 76 10.20 0.49 6.92
C GLU A 76 10.95 -0.85 6.85
N GLU A 77 10.25 -1.93 6.49
CA GLU A 77 10.87 -3.26 6.31
C GLU A 77 11.92 -3.26 5.21
N ASN A 78 11.64 -2.62 4.07
CA ASN A 78 12.59 -2.50 2.97
C ASN A 78 13.85 -1.73 3.40
N ARG A 79 13.68 -0.66 4.19
CA ARG A 79 14.82 0.08 4.75
C ARG A 79 15.70 -0.80 5.66
N LYS A 80 15.09 -1.62 6.52
CA LYS A 80 15.82 -2.57 7.38
C LYS A 80 16.60 -3.58 6.53
N LEU A 81 15.98 -4.13 5.49
CA LEU A 81 16.66 -5.04 4.56
C LEU A 81 17.85 -4.38 3.85
N TRP A 82 17.74 -3.11 3.46
CA TRP A 82 18.87 -2.38 2.88
C TRP A 82 20.03 -2.21 3.87
N GLU A 83 19.74 -1.93 5.14
CA GLU A 83 20.75 -1.83 6.19
C GLU A 83 21.44 -3.18 6.44
N GLU A 84 20.68 -4.28 6.47
CA GLU A 84 21.23 -5.64 6.58
C GLU A 84 22.10 -6.02 5.39
N VAL A 85 21.65 -5.75 4.16
CA VAL A 85 22.43 -6.00 2.93
C VAL A 85 23.74 -5.21 2.96
N LYS A 86 23.71 -3.96 3.43
CA LYS A 86 24.92 -3.15 3.57
C LYS A 86 25.90 -3.76 4.58
N ALA A 87 25.41 -4.16 5.76
CA ALA A 87 26.23 -4.81 6.77
C ALA A 87 26.85 -6.13 6.29
N LEU A 88 26.08 -6.93 5.53
CA LEU A 88 26.59 -8.16 4.91
C LEU A 88 27.71 -7.88 3.90
N ARG A 89 27.58 -6.83 3.08
CA ARG A 89 28.64 -6.43 2.13
C ARG A 89 29.92 -6.01 2.85
N GLU A 90 29.79 -5.20 3.89
CA GLU A 90 30.94 -4.78 4.72
C GLU A 90 31.61 -6.00 5.40
N GLY A 91 30.82 -6.94 5.91
CA GLY A 91 31.33 -8.19 6.48
C GLY A 91 32.05 -9.06 5.44
N GLN A 92 31.52 -9.14 4.22
CA GLN A 92 32.14 -9.87 3.13
C GLN A 92 33.49 -9.25 2.71
N GLU A 93 33.58 -7.93 2.66
CA GLU A 93 34.83 -7.21 2.34
C GLU A 93 35.93 -7.50 3.36
N ARG A 94 35.60 -7.48 4.65
CA ARG A 94 36.54 -7.86 5.73
C ARG A 94 37.03 -9.29 5.58
N LEU A 95 36.13 -10.23 5.29
CA LEU A 95 36.53 -11.63 5.05
C LEU A 95 37.47 -11.76 3.85
N TRP A 96 37.27 -10.98 2.79
CA TRP A 96 38.20 -10.97 1.65
C TRP A 96 39.59 -10.47 2.05
N GLU A 97 39.68 -9.43 2.87
CA GLU A 97 40.95 -8.92 3.40
C GLU A 97 41.66 -9.97 4.27
N GLU A 98 40.93 -10.64 5.16
CA GLU A 98 41.47 -11.72 6.00
C GLU A 98 41.99 -12.88 5.15
N VAL A 99 41.22 -13.33 4.15
CA VAL A 99 41.63 -14.39 3.22
C VAL A 99 42.89 -13.99 2.45
N LYS A 100 43.00 -12.73 2.03
CA LYS A 100 44.20 -12.22 1.35
C LYS A 100 45.41 -12.24 2.28
N ALA A 101 45.27 -11.75 3.52
CA ALA A 101 46.33 -11.77 4.52
C ALA A 101 46.80 -13.20 4.84
N LEU A 102 45.86 -14.16 4.95
CA LEU A 102 46.19 -15.57 5.15
C LEU A 102 46.97 -16.15 3.96
N ARG A 103 46.59 -15.82 2.73
CA ARG A 103 47.34 -16.26 1.53
C ARG A 103 48.76 -15.69 1.49
N GLU A 104 48.93 -14.42 1.85
CA GLU A 104 50.26 -13.79 1.94
C GLU A 104 51.11 -14.45 3.04
N GLY A 105 50.51 -14.71 4.22
CA GLY A 105 51.18 -15.43 5.31
C GLY A 105 51.59 -16.84 4.90
N GLN A 106 50.72 -17.57 4.19
CA GLN A 106 51.03 -18.88 3.65
C GLN A 106 52.21 -18.79 2.67
N GLY A 107 52.22 -17.82 1.75
CA GLY A 107 53.35 -17.62 0.82
C GLY A 107 54.69 -17.46 1.53
N LYS A 108 54.75 -16.66 2.60
CA LYS A 108 55.96 -16.47 3.41
C LYS A 108 56.43 -17.77 4.06
N LEU A 109 55.51 -18.56 4.62
CA LEU A 109 55.85 -19.86 5.22
C LEU A 109 56.42 -20.84 4.18
N TRP A 110 55.91 -20.82 2.95
CA TRP A 110 56.45 -21.63 1.87
C TRP A 110 57.87 -21.23 1.49
N GLU A 111 58.16 -19.92 1.43
CA GLU A 111 59.51 -19.41 1.18
C GLU A 111 60.48 -19.78 2.30
N GLU A 112 60.07 -19.65 3.55
CA GLU A 112 60.89 -20.04 4.72
C GLU A 112 61.18 -21.54 4.72
N ASN A 113 60.16 -22.38 4.48
CA ASN A 113 60.34 -23.83 4.40
C ASN A 113 61.30 -24.21 3.27
N ARG A 114 61.23 -23.51 2.12
CA ARG A 114 62.17 -23.73 1.01
C ARG A 114 63.61 -23.41 1.41
N ARG A 115 63.85 -22.30 2.13
CA ARG A 115 65.19 -21.94 2.62
C ARG A 115 65.73 -23.00 3.59
N ILE A 116 64.90 -23.46 4.52
CA ILE A 116 65.27 -24.53 5.46
C ILE A 116 65.67 -25.80 4.70
N TRP A 117 64.95 -26.17 3.64
CA TRP A 117 65.32 -27.31 2.80
C TRP A 117 66.66 -27.13 2.08
N GLU A 118 66.95 -25.92 1.59
CA GLU A 118 68.24 -25.58 0.97
C GLU A 118 69.38 -25.68 1.98
N GLU A 119 69.19 -25.17 3.20
CA GLU A 119 70.15 -25.28 4.31
C GLU A 119 70.40 -26.73 4.74
N ILE A 120 69.34 -27.53 4.89
CA ILE A 120 69.45 -28.97 5.21
C ILE A 120 70.25 -29.69 4.12
N LYS A 121 70.04 -29.36 2.85
CA LYS A 121 70.77 -29.96 1.75
C LYS A 121 72.26 -29.60 1.81
N ALA A 122 72.59 -28.33 2.02
CA ALA A 122 73.97 -27.88 2.16
C ALA A 122 74.69 -28.58 3.34
N LEU A 123 74.04 -28.67 4.51
CA LEU A 123 74.59 -29.38 5.68
C LEU A 123 74.82 -30.87 5.42
N ARG A 124 73.95 -31.53 4.64
CA ARG A 124 74.16 -32.93 4.24
C ARG A 124 75.38 -33.09 3.34
N GLU A 125 75.56 -32.20 2.36
CA GLU A 125 76.73 -32.19 1.48
C GLU A 125 78.02 -31.92 2.26
N GLU A 126 78.01 -31.02 3.24
CA GLU A 126 79.16 -30.79 4.13
C GLU A 126 79.48 -31.99 5.02
N GLN A 127 78.46 -32.64 5.58
CA GLN A 127 78.67 -33.89 6.33
C GLN A 127 79.31 -34.95 5.45
N GLU A 128 78.79 -35.20 4.24
CA GLU A 128 79.34 -36.21 3.33
C GLU A 128 80.84 -35.97 3.05
N LYS A 129 81.25 -34.72 2.82
CA LYS A 129 82.67 -34.37 2.64
C LYS A 129 83.52 -34.68 3.87
N LEU A 130 83.04 -34.32 5.07
CA LEU A 130 83.75 -34.64 6.31
C LEU A 130 83.91 -36.15 6.52
N TRP A 131 82.89 -36.94 6.15
CA TRP A 131 82.97 -38.41 6.19
C TRP A 131 84.00 -38.96 5.20
N GLU A 132 84.18 -38.34 4.03
CA GLU A 132 85.24 -38.70 3.08
C GLU A 132 86.64 -38.34 3.60
N GLU A 133 86.80 -37.21 4.27
CA GLU A 133 88.10 -36.75 4.82
C GLU A 133 88.59 -37.58 6.02
N VAL A 134 87.67 -38.15 6.81
CA VAL A 134 87.98 -38.96 8.00
C VAL A 134 88.23 -40.44 7.64
N ARG A 135 87.96 -40.85 6.41
CA ARG A 135 88.12 -42.23 5.92
C ARG A 135 89.49 -42.52 5.33
#